data_AF-A0A2V6UHS9-F1
#
_entry.id   AF-A0A2V6UHS9-F1
#
_cell.length_a   1.000
_cell.length_b   1.000
_cell.length_c   1.000
_cell.angle_alpha   90.00
_cell.angle_beta   90.00
_cell.angle_gamma   90.00
#
_symmetry.space_group_name_H-M   'P 1'
#
loop_
_entity.id
_entity.type
_entity.pdbx_description
1 polymer ?
#
loop_
_entity_poly.entity_id
_entity_poly.type
_entity_poly.pdbx_seq_one_letter_code
_entity_poly.pdbx_strand_id
1 'polypeptide(L)'
;MTTMTISRRGFLQGAGALIVTFGLPIELRAQLATPLEKRALYSSVDSWLAVGQDGGVTLFTGKVELGTGVETALSQIVAEELDVPVARITVVQGDTARTPDQGYTVGSKTIDRGGPQLRQAAAEARLALLELAAPALGVPADQLTVKDGVVSVRGDASRRVSYGDLIGGRRFQRTIGTARPKRPAGYTVVGTSTPRVEVPAKVTGVHAYVQNVRLPGMLHGRVVRPATIGAHVERVDDAPLRSLPGVVQAVRMADFVGVVCEREEQAIHAAQAL
;
A
#
# COMPACT_ATOMS: atom_id res chain seq x y z
N MET A 1 -64.59 -37.65 -19.23
CA MET A 1 -63.39 -36.98 -18.69
C MET A 1 -62.28 -38.01 -18.59
N THR A 2 -61.34 -37.98 -19.53
CA THR A 2 -60.24 -38.96 -19.59
C THR A 2 -59.01 -38.31 -18.99
N THR A 3 -58.54 -38.84 -17.86
CA THR A 3 -57.38 -38.34 -17.12
C THR A 3 -56.09 -38.68 -17.87
N MET A 4 -55.34 -37.67 -18.32
CA MET A 4 -54.00 -37.88 -18.90
C MET A 4 -53.01 -38.28 -17.80
N THR A 5 -52.49 -39.50 -17.88
CA THR A 5 -51.44 -39.98 -16.97
C THR A 5 -50.07 -39.63 -17.56
N ILE A 6 -49.39 -38.63 -17.01
CA ILE A 6 -48.02 -38.28 -17.41
C ILE A 6 -47.07 -39.33 -16.84
N SER A 7 -46.39 -40.10 -17.71
CA SER A 7 -45.38 -41.06 -17.29
C SER A 7 -44.06 -40.37 -16.95
N ARG A 8 -43.30 -40.90 -15.98
CA ARG A 8 -41.94 -40.44 -15.64
C ARG A 8 -41.01 -40.35 -16.86
N ARG A 9 -41.21 -41.22 -17.86
CA ARG A 9 -40.46 -41.21 -19.13
C ARG A 9 -40.84 -40.01 -20.01
N GLY A 10 -42.12 -39.65 -20.06
CA GLY A 10 -42.60 -38.47 -20.80
C GLY A 10 -42.12 -37.15 -20.18
N PHE A 11 -42.01 -37.09 -18.84
CA PHE A 11 -41.45 -35.92 -18.15
C PHE A 11 -39.97 -35.70 -18.49
N LEU A 12 -39.16 -36.77 -18.51
CA LEU A 12 -37.73 -36.68 -18.83
C LEU A 12 -37.45 -36.41 -20.32
N GLN A 13 -38.37 -36.78 -21.22
CA GLN A 13 -38.28 -36.42 -22.64
C GLN A 13 -38.62 -34.94 -22.90
N GLY A 14 -39.41 -34.30 -22.03
CA GLY A 14 -39.76 -32.88 -22.13
C GLY A 14 -38.81 -31.92 -21.39
N ALA A 15 -38.00 -32.43 -20.46
CA ALA A 15 -37.05 -31.64 -19.67
C ALA A 15 -35.65 -31.62 -20.33
N GLY A 16 -35.56 -31.01 -21.51
CA GLY A 16 -34.27 -30.65 -22.09
C GLY A 16 -33.74 -29.40 -21.38
N ALA A 17 -32.59 -29.51 -20.69
CA ALA A 17 -31.87 -28.35 -20.18
C ALA A 17 -30.87 -27.87 -21.25
N LEU A 18 -31.03 -26.64 -21.73
CA LEU A 18 -30.00 -25.96 -22.50
C LEU A 18 -28.98 -25.37 -21.51
N ILE A 19 -27.81 -25.99 -21.42
CA ILE A 19 -26.67 -25.42 -20.70
C ILE A 19 -25.88 -24.58 -21.70
N VAL A 20 -25.97 -23.25 -21.58
CA VAL A 20 -25.10 -22.32 -22.32
C VAL A 20 -23.89 -21.99 -21.44
N THR A 21 -22.75 -22.55 -21.78
CA THR A 21 -21.46 -22.18 -21.18
C THR A 21 -20.78 -21.12 -22.05
N PHE A 22 -20.47 -19.97 -21.48
CA PHE A 22 -19.58 -18.99 -22.10
C PHE A 22 -18.15 -19.31 -21.69
N GLY A 23 -17.35 -19.82 -22.62
CA GLY A 23 -15.89 -19.78 -22.50
C GLY A 23 -15.42 -18.39 -22.92
N LEU A 24 -15.07 -17.54 -21.96
CA LEU A 24 -14.17 -16.43 -22.28
C LEU A 24 -12.84 -17.09 -22.68
N PRO A 25 -12.28 -16.83 -23.87
CA PRO A 25 -10.89 -17.10 -24.11
C PRO A 25 -10.12 -16.09 -23.27
N ILE A 26 -9.97 -16.39 -21.98
CA ILE A 26 -8.89 -15.80 -21.21
C ILE A 26 -7.65 -16.46 -21.79
N GLU A 27 -7.14 -15.90 -22.89
CA GLU A 27 -5.71 -15.96 -23.11
C GLU A 27 -5.09 -15.31 -21.88
N LEU A 28 -4.82 -16.13 -20.87
CA LEU A 28 -3.92 -15.77 -19.80
C LEU A 28 -2.53 -15.75 -20.44
N ARG A 29 -2.29 -14.75 -21.28
CA ARG A 29 -0.96 -14.23 -21.48
C ARG A 29 -0.59 -13.68 -20.11
N ALA A 30 -0.10 -14.57 -19.26
CA ALA A 30 0.94 -14.20 -18.33
C ALA A 30 2.06 -13.67 -19.22
N GLN A 31 2.01 -12.37 -19.55
CA GLN A 31 3.24 -11.62 -19.53
C GLN A 31 3.77 -11.89 -18.13
N LEU A 32 4.71 -12.84 -18.07
CA LEU A 32 5.77 -12.80 -17.10
C LEU A 32 6.36 -11.41 -17.30
N ALA A 33 5.77 -10.42 -16.64
CA ALA A 33 6.47 -9.22 -16.28
C ALA A 33 7.68 -9.79 -15.56
N THR A 34 8.81 -9.82 -16.25
CA THR A 34 10.10 -9.98 -15.61
C THR A 34 10.01 -9.11 -14.37
N PRO A 35 10.11 -9.67 -13.15
CA PRO A 35 10.09 -8.87 -11.96
C PRO A 35 11.19 -7.84 -12.19
N LEU A 36 10.78 -6.59 -12.42
CA LEU A 36 11.72 -5.50 -12.45
C LEU A 36 12.21 -5.47 -11.01
N GLU A 37 13.40 -6.03 -10.78
CA GLU A 37 14.14 -5.87 -9.54
C GLU A 37 14.32 -4.37 -9.35
N LYS A 38 13.34 -3.75 -8.71
CA LYS A 38 13.40 -2.36 -8.31
C LYS A 38 14.26 -2.37 -7.05
N ARG A 39 15.58 -2.40 -7.22
CA ARG A 39 16.44 -1.77 -6.22
C ARG A 39 16.08 -0.30 -6.27
N ALA A 40 15.22 0.13 -5.36
CA ALA A 40 14.78 1.51 -5.26
C ALA A 40 16.02 2.39 -5.06
N LEU A 41 16.46 3.03 -6.15
CA LEU A 41 17.50 4.04 -6.09
C LEU A 41 16.84 5.29 -5.52
N TYR A 42 17.19 5.71 -4.31
CA TYR A 42 16.62 6.92 -3.69
C TYR A 42 16.75 8.16 -4.58
N SER A 43 17.75 8.18 -5.46
CA SER A 43 18.00 9.24 -6.42
C SER A 43 17.10 9.20 -7.65
N SER A 44 16.26 8.18 -7.88
CA SER A 44 15.41 8.09 -9.07
C SER A 44 13.97 8.48 -8.76
N VAL A 45 13.34 9.31 -9.59
CA VAL A 45 11.91 9.65 -9.49
C VAL A 45 11.03 8.40 -9.51
N ASP A 46 11.34 7.42 -10.38
CA ASP A 46 10.59 6.17 -10.53
C ASP A 46 10.64 5.28 -9.27
N SER A 47 11.55 5.57 -8.34
CA SER A 47 11.58 4.91 -7.03
C SER A 47 10.41 5.32 -6.15
N TRP A 48 9.91 6.54 -6.31
CA TRP A 48 8.98 7.20 -5.40
C TRP A 48 7.57 7.34 -5.97
N LEU A 49 7.44 7.51 -7.29
CA LEU A 49 6.14 7.62 -7.92
C LEU A 49 6.15 7.16 -9.38
N ALA A 50 4.97 6.84 -9.89
CA ALA A 50 4.71 6.59 -11.30
C ALA A 50 3.40 7.27 -11.71
N VAL A 51 3.30 7.63 -12.97
CA VAL A 51 2.08 8.18 -13.57
C VAL A 51 1.60 7.22 -14.65
N GLY A 52 0.35 6.77 -14.53
CA GLY A 52 -0.32 5.92 -15.51
C GLY A 52 -0.79 6.71 -16.73
N GLN A 53 -1.03 6.00 -17.83
CA GLN A 53 -1.57 6.60 -19.06
C GLN A 53 -3.00 7.14 -18.85
N ASP A 54 -3.73 6.62 -17.87
CA ASP A 54 -5.02 7.12 -17.40
C ASP A 54 -4.93 8.39 -16.53
N GLY A 55 -3.71 8.88 -16.25
CA GLY A 55 -3.45 10.02 -15.38
C GLY A 55 -3.52 9.69 -13.88
N GLY A 56 -3.67 8.41 -13.51
CA GLY A 56 -3.52 7.95 -12.13
C GLY A 56 -2.06 8.06 -11.67
N VAL A 57 -1.84 8.28 -10.38
CA VAL A 57 -0.50 8.38 -9.79
C VAL A 57 -0.33 7.28 -8.76
N THR A 58 0.68 6.44 -8.94
CA THR A 58 1.09 5.47 -7.92
C THR A 58 2.22 6.05 -7.10
N LEU A 59 2.01 6.19 -5.80
CA LEU A 59 2.99 6.59 -4.80
C LEU A 59 3.64 5.34 -4.19
N PHE A 60 4.97 5.31 -4.11
CA PHE A 60 5.73 4.26 -3.44
C PHE A 60 6.40 4.82 -2.18
N THR A 61 6.10 4.23 -1.04
CA THR A 61 6.68 4.65 0.24
C THR A 61 7.13 3.46 1.08
N GLY A 62 8.30 3.61 1.72
CA GLY A 62 8.77 2.66 2.74
C GLY A 62 8.13 2.90 4.10
N LYS A 63 7.36 3.98 4.26
CA LYS A 63 6.53 4.21 5.44
C LYS A 63 5.27 3.37 5.34
N VAL A 64 4.71 3.01 6.49
CA VAL A 64 3.55 2.13 6.58
C VAL A 64 2.50 2.82 7.42
N GLU A 65 1.28 2.82 6.91
CA GLU A 65 0.10 3.33 7.58
C GLU A 65 -0.34 2.39 8.72
N LEU A 66 -0.25 2.87 9.97
CA LEU A 66 -0.54 2.09 11.19
C LEU A 66 -1.77 2.60 11.96
N GLY A 67 -2.51 3.56 11.42
CA GLY A 67 -3.60 4.28 12.10
C GLY A 67 -3.40 5.80 12.11
N THR A 68 -2.18 6.28 11.85
CA THR A 68 -1.77 7.67 11.97
C THR A 68 -2.28 8.60 10.87
N GLY A 69 -2.74 8.07 9.74
CA GLY A 69 -3.23 8.86 8.61
C GLY A 69 -2.14 9.38 7.67
N VAL A 70 -0.97 8.75 7.73
CA VAL A 70 0.18 9.06 6.89
C VAL A 70 -0.07 8.70 5.42
N GLU A 71 -0.89 7.70 5.11
CA GLU A 71 -1.26 7.40 3.72
C GLU A 71 -1.97 8.59 3.06
N THR A 72 -2.99 9.13 3.73
CA THR A 72 -3.70 10.34 3.30
C THR A 72 -2.77 11.55 3.24
N ALA A 73 -1.97 11.79 4.29
CA ALA A 73 -1.10 12.96 4.36
C ALA A 73 0.01 12.95 3.29
N LEU A 74 0.64 11.79 3.03
CA LEU A 74 1.64 11.66 1.97
C LEU A 74 0.99 11.78 0.58
N SER A 75 -0.24 11.29 0.41
CA SER A 75 -1.00 11.48 -0.82
C SER A 75 -1.30 12.95 -1.08
N GLN A 76 -1.66 13.73 -0.05
CA GLN A 76 -1.85 15.18 -0.17
C GLN A 76 -0.57 15.90 -0.60
N ILE A 77 0.59 15.54 -0.04
CA ILE A 77 1.89 16.13 -0.42
C ILE A 77 2.19 15.90 -1.90
N VAL A 78 2.01 14.67 -2.39
CA VAL A 78 2.28 14.33 -3.79
C VAL A 78 1.24 14.98 -4.72
N ALA A 79 -0.03 14.96 -4.33
CA ALA A 79 -1.12 15.60 -5.08
C ALA A 79 -0.91 17.11 -5.23
N GLU A 80 -0.52 17.79 -4.15
CA GLU A 80 -0.18 19.21 -4.15
C GLU A 80 0.97 19.50 -5.11
N GLU A 81 2.07 18.76 -5.02
CA GLU A 81 3.21 18.98 -5.90
C GLU A 81 2.89 18.66 -7.37
N LEU A 82 2.00 17.70 -7.67
CA LEU A 82 1.67 17.31 -9.04
C LEU A 82 0.43 18.02 -9.62
N ASP A 83 -0.27 18.88 -8.86
CA ASP A 83 -1.55 19.47 -9.30
C ASP A 83 -2.58 18.41 -9.73
N VAL A 84 -2.67 17.30 -9.01
CA VAL A 84 -3.66 16.23 -9.27
C VAL A 84 -4.65 16.12 -8.11
N PRO A 85 -5.88 15.64 -8.33
CA PRO A 85 -6.79 15.32 -7.24
C PRO A 85 -6.20 14.21 -6.36
N VAL A 86 -6.36 14.30 -5.04
CA VAL A 86 -5.92 13.25 -4.10
C VAL A 86 -6.51 11.88 -4.45
N ALA A 87 -7.75 11.87 -4.98
CA ALA A 87 -8.43 10.64 -5.43
C ALA A 87 -7.74 9.92 -6.60
N ARG A 88 -6.79 10.56 -7.29
CA ARG A 88 -5.95 9.90 -8.32
C ARG A 88 -4.70 9.25 -7.75
N ILE A 89 -4.41 9.42 -6.46
CA ILE A 89 -3.25 8.82 -5.81
C ILE A 89 -3.61 7.42 -5.30
N THR A 90 -2.84 6.42 -5.69
CA THR A 90 -2.82 5.09 -5.06
C THR A 90 -1.49 4.90 -4.36
N VAL A 91 -1.50 4.34 -3.15
CA VAL A 91 -0.29 4.16 -2.34
C VAL A 91 0.14 2.70 -2.28
N VAL A 92 1.41 2.45 -2.58
CA VAL A 92 2.10 1.19 -2.37
C VAL A 92 3.04 1.35 -1.19
N GLN A 93 2.80 0.55 -0.15
CA GLN A 93 3.53 0.53 1.11
C GLN A 93 3.70 -0.91 1.60
N GLY A 94 4.72 -1.17 2.42
CA GLY A 94 4.98 -2.51 2.98
C GLY A 94 5.49 -3.57 1.99
N ASP A 95 5.74 -3.21 0.73
CA ASP A 95 6.30 -4.08 -0.31
C ASP A 95 7.78 -3.73 -0.55
N THR A 96 8.68 -4.46 0.10
CA THR A 96 10.13 -4.21 0.09
C THR A 96 10.79 -4.42 -1.28
N ALA A 97 10.11 -5.08 -2.22
CA ALA A 97 10.59 -5.22 -3.59
C ALA A 97 10.25 -3.99 -4.45
N ARG A 98 9.29 -3.15 -4.01
CA ARG A 98 8.74 -2.06 -4.83
C ARG A 98 8.90 -0.67 -4.21
N THR A 99 9.15 -0.58 -2.90
CA THR A 99 9.22 0.70 -2.20
C THR A 99 10.66 1.05 -1.77
N PRO A 100 11.00 2.34 -1.68
CA PRO A 100 12.26 2.77 -1.09
C PRO A 100 12.35 2.40 0.38
N ASP A 101 13.53 2.01 0.87
CA ASP A 101 13.72 1.78 2.30
C ASP A 101 13.72 3.12 3.06
N GLN A 102 12.60 3.51 3.65
CA GLN A 102 12.52 4.71 4.48
C GLN A 102 12.73 4.41 5.97
N GLY A 103 13.14 3.19 6.32
CA GLY A 103 13.16 2.67 7.68
C GLY A 103 11.78 2.66 8.34
N TYR A 104 11.76 2.35 9.64
CA TYR A 104 10.52 2.14 10.39
C TYR A 104 9.59 3.35 10.45
N THR A 105 8.29 3.08 10.61
CA THR A 105 7.29 4.08 11.00
C THR A 105 7.25 4.19 12.51
N VAL A 106 7.98 5.16 13.06
CA VAL A 106 8.14 5.36 14.51
C VAL A 106 8.51 6.81 14.83
N GLY A 107 8.27 7.25 16.07
CA GLY A 107 8.78 8.51 16.61
C GLY A 107 8.34 9.75 15.82
N SER A 108 7.15 9.72 15.23
CA SER A 108 6.61 10.80 14.37
C SER A 108 7.49 11.15 13.16
N LYS A 109 8.36 10.24 12.72
CA LYS A 109 9.33 10.48 11.64
C LYS A 109 8.77 10.33 10.22
N THR A 110 7.52 9.89 10.06
CA THR A 110 6.95 9.67 8.72
C THR A 110 6.82 10.95 7.92
N ILE A 111 6.15 11.96 8.47
CA ILE A 111 6.03 13.26 7.78
C ILE A 111 7.36 14.02 7.81
N ASP A 112 8.05 14.02 8.95
CA ASP A 112 9.34 14.69 9.14
C ASP A 112 10.41 14.25 8.13
N ARG A 113 10.55 12.94 7.89
CA ARG A 113 11.59 12.40 6.98
C ARG A 113 11.04 12.01 5.62
N GLY A 114 9.92 11.30 5.59
CA GLY A 114 9.36 10.77 4.35
C GLY A 114 8.63 11.82 3.51
N GLY A 115 7.99 12.79 4.15
CA GLY A 115 7.32 13.90 3.48
C GLY A 115 8.25 14.69 2.55
N PRO A 116 9.38 15.24 3.04
CA PRO A 116 10.34 15.97 2.20
C PRO A 116 10.90 15.16 1.03
N GLN A 117 11.19 13.87 1.21
CA GLN A 117 11.70 13.00 0.15
C GLN A 117 10.69 12.85 -0.99
N LEU A 118 9.44 12.55 -0.65
CA LEU A 118 8.35 12.42 -1.62
C LEU A 118 8.01 13.74 -2.30
N ARG A 119 8.01 14.83 -1.52
CA ARG A 119 7.79 16.17 -2.05
C ARG A 119 8.84 16.56 -3.08
N GLN A 120 10.12 16.25 -2.83
CA GLN A 120 11.20 16.52 -3.78
C GLN A 120 11.07 15.65 -5.04
N ALA A 121 10.75 14.37 -4.89
CA ALA A 121 10.52 13.48 -6.03
C ALA A 121 9.34 13.95 -6.90
N ALA A 122 8.25 14.39 -6.27
CA ALA A 122 7.07 14.92 -6.95
C ALA A 122 7.37 16.27 -7.65
N ALA A 123 8.16 17.15 -7.04
CA ALA A 123 8.61 18.38 -7.68
C ALA A 123 9.46 18.10 -8.94
N GLU A 124 10.35 17.11 -8.87
CA GLU A 124 11.15 16.69 -10.03
C GLU A 124 10.30 16.03 -11.13
N ALA A 125 9.33 15.20 -10.74
CA ALA A 125 8.37 14.62 -11.67
C ALA A 125 7.54 15.69 -12.39
N ARG A 126 7.04 16.71 -11.65
CA ARG A 126 6.33 17.86 -12.23
C ARG A 126 7.22 18.60 -13.24
N LEU A 127 8.47 18.84 -12.89
CA LEU A 127 9.42 19.50 -13.80
C LEU A 127 9.59 18.70 -15.10
N ALA A 128 9.79 17.39 -15.01
CA ALA A 128 9.90 16.51 -16.18
C ALA A 128 8.64 16.56 -17.07
N LEU A 129 7.46 16.58 -16.47
CA LEU A 129 6.19 16.69 -17.20
C LEU A 129 6.07 18.03 -17.92
N LEU A 130 6.47 19.13 -17.29
CA LEU A 130 6.47 20.46 -17.92
C LEU A 130 7.49 20.56 -19.06
N GLU A 131 8.66 19.94 -18.91
CA GLU A 131 9.67 19.84 -19.98
C GLU A 131 9.17 19.04 -21.20
N LEU A 132 8.36 18.01 -20.98
CA LEU A 132 7.69 17.26 -22.06
C LEU A 132 6.54 18.07 -22.68
N ALA A 133 5.80 18.82 -21.88
CA ALA A 133 4.63 19.58 -22.31
C ALA A 133 5.00 20.83 -23.13
N ALA A 134 6.11 21.50 -22.80
CA ALA A 134 6.57 22.70 -23.50
C ALA A 134 6.71 22.50 -25.03
N PRO A 135 7.45 21.51 -25.54
CA PRO A 135 7.51 21.25 -26.97
C PRO A 135 6.19 20.72 -27.54
N ALA A 136 5.43 19.91 -26.77
CA ALA A 136 4.13 19.40 -27.22
C ALA A 136 3.09 20.52 -27.44
N LEU A 137 3.16 21.59 -26.65
CA LEU A 137 2.27 22.75 -26.75
C LEU A 137 2.89 23.92 -27.52
N GLY A 138 4.18 23.87 -27.87
CA GLY A 138 4.87 24.91 -28.62
C GLY A 138 5.05 26.23 -27.84
N VAL A 139 5.17 26.17 -26.51
CA VAL A 139 5.44 27.34 -25.66
C VAL A 139 6.49 27.02 -24.59
N PRO A 140 7.22 28.01 -24.04
CA PRO A 140 8.13 27.77 -22.93
C PRO A 140 7.39 27.34 -21.65
N ALA A 141 8.09 26.61 -20.78
CA ALA A 141 7.48 26.01 -19.57
C ALA A 141 6.90 27.04 -18.57
N ASP A 142 7.36 28.29 -18.57
CA ASP A 142 6.84 29.36 -17.71
C ASP A 142 5.47 29.89 -18.17
N GLN A 143 5.09 29.64 -19.42
CA GLN A 143 3.75 29.90 -19.97
C GLN A 143 2.77 28.75 -19.73
N LEU A 144 3.21 27.67 -19.07
CA LEU A 144 2.36 26.54 -18.76
C LEU A 144 1.74 26.66 -17.38
N THR A 145 0.53 26.13 -17.25
CA THR A 145 -0.16 25.93 -15.97
C THR A 145 -0.63 24.48 -15.88
N VAL A 146 -0.67 23.94 -14.67
CA VAL A 146 -1.20 22.59 -14.44
C VAL A 146 -2.44 22.70 -13.57
N LYS A 147 -3.48 21.95 -13.94
CA LYS A 147 -4.66 21.73 -13.11
C LYS A 147 -5.20 20.33 -13.37
N ASP A 148 -5.55 19.61 -12.30
CA ASP A 148 -6.11 18.27 -12.35
C ASP A 148 -5.31 17.28 -13.23
N GLY A 149 -3.97 17.37 -13.19
CA GLY A 149 -3.06 16.56 -14.00
C GLY A 149 -3.07 16.88 -15.50
N VAL A 150 -3.59 18.05 -15.88
CA VAL A 150 -3.63 18.53 -17.26
C VAL A 150 -2.79 19.80 -17.36
N VAL A 151 -1.82 19.78 -18.28
CA VAL A 151 -1.00 20.95 -18.60
C VAL A 151 -1.70 21.75 -19.69
N SER A 152 -1.80 23.07 -19.51
CA SER A 152 -2.38 23.98 -20.50
C SER A 152 -1.55 25.25 -20.66
N VAL A 153 -1.71 25.93 -21.80
CA VAL A 153 -1.13 27.26 -22.01
C VAL A 153 -1.87 28.29 -21.17
N ARG A 154 -1.14 29.19 -20.50
CA ARG A 154 -1.71 30.26 -19.69
C ARG A 154 -2.59 31.17 -20.57
N GLY A 155 -3.84 31.34 -20.17
CA GLY A 155 -4.82 32.14 -20.92
C GLY A 155 -5.50 31.38 -22.08
N ASP A 156 -5.08 30.15 -22.38
CA ASP A 156 -5.70 29.31 -23.40
C ASP A 156 -5.79 27.84 -22.95
N ALA A 157 -6.88 27.52 -22.24
CA ALA A 157 -7.14 26.18 -21.74
C ALA A 157 -7.48 25.15 -22.85
N SER A 158 -7.69 25.59 -24.10
CA SER A 158 -7.96 24.69 -25.22
C SER A 158 -6.69 23.99 -25.69
N ARG A 159 -5.54 24.65 -25.57
CA ARG A 159 -4.21 24.11 -25.84
C ARG A 159 -3.71 23.39 -24.60
N ARG A 160 -3.94 22.08 -24.55
CA ARG A 160 -3.68 21.25 -23.38
C ARG A 160 -3.20 19.84 -23.72
N VAL A 161 -2.54 19.21 -22.77
CA VAL A 161 -2.08 17.82 -22.83
C VAL A 161 -2.10 17.22 -21.42
N SER A 162 -2.56 15.97 -21.27
CA SER A 162 -2.63 15.33 -19.97
C SER A 162 -1.27 14.75 -19.54
N TYR A 163 -1.05 14.57 -18.24
CA TYR A 163 0.12 13.85 -17.73
C TYR A 163 0.22 12.42 -18.29
N GLY A 164 -0.91 11.74 -18.46
CA GLY A 164 -0.95 10.40 -19.04
C GLY A 164 -0.43 10.36 -20.49
N ASP A 165 -0.81 11.36 -21.30
CA ASP A 165 -0.35 11.49 -22.69
C ASP A 165 1.14 11.84 -22.78
N LEU A 166 1.63 12.71 -21.88
CA LEU A 166 3.04 13.09 -21.83
C LEU A 166 3.94 11.91 -21.50
N ILE A 167 3.55 11.12 -20.49
CA ILE A 167 4.30 9.94 -20.08
C ILE A 167 4.16 8.82 -21.13
N GLY A 168 2.95 8.60 -21.65
CA GLY A 168 2.70 7.64 -22.73
C GLY A 168 3.09 6.21 -22.35
N GLY A 169 2.83 5.81 -21.10
CA GLY A 169 3.17 4.47 -20.57
C GLY A 169 4.66 4.23 -20.29
N ARG A 170 5.50 5.28 -20.39
CA ARG A 170 6.93 5.19 -20.07
C ARG A 170 7.21 5.47 -18.60
N ARG A 171 8.47 5.25 -18.20
CA ARG A 171 9.01 5.70 -16.91
C ARG A 171 9.59 7.10 -17.05
N PHE A 172 9.75 7.82 -15.94
CA PHE A 172 10.42 9.12 -15.94
C PHE A 172 11.90 8.99 -16.34
N GLN A 173 12.55 7.90 -15.92
CA GLN A 173 13.99 7.67 -16.09
C GLN A 173 14.84 8.87 -15.65
N ARG A 174 14.38 9.55 -14.59
CA ARG A 174 14.92 10.82 -14.14
C ARG A 174 15.55 10.70 -12.76
N THR A 175 16.72 11.28 -12.62
CA THR A 175 17.37 11.50 -11.34
C THR A 175 16.74 12.69 -10.63
N ILE A 176 16.45 12.54 -9.35
CA ILE A 176 16.01 13.60 -8.45
C ILE A 176 17.14 14.61 -8.33
N GLY A 177 16.88 15.81 -8.85
CA GLY A 177 17.79 16.95 -8.80
C GLY A 177 17.27 17.98 -7.82
N THR A 178 17.40 19.24 -8.20
CA THR A 178 17.12 20.42 -7.38
C THR A 178 15.83 21.12 -7.79
N ALA A 179 14.90 20.43 -8.46
CA ALA A 179 13.59 20.96 -8.78
C ALA A 179 12.96 21.58 -7.53
N ARG A 180 12.48 22.82 -7.63
CA ARG A 180 11.99 23.57 -6.48
C ARG A 180 10.57 23.08 -6.11
N PRO A 181 10.37 22.55 -4.90
CA PRO A 181 9.02 22.24 -4.42
C PRO A 181 8.15 23.50 -4.32
N LYS A 182 6.83 23.32 -4.44
CA LYS A 182 5.87 24.44 -4.36
C LYS A 182 5.93 25.13 -3.01
N ARG A 183 5.75 26.45 -2.98
CA ARG A 183 5.74 27.18 -1.69
C ARG A 183 4.45 26.91 -0.92
N PRO A 184 4.52 26.72 0.41
CA PRO A 184 3.32 26.49 1.23
C PRO A 184 2.23 27.55 1.10
N ALA A 185 2.60 28.81 0.83
CA ALA A 185 1.65 29.90 0.64
C ALA A 185 0.71 29.72 -0.57
N GLY A 186 1.06 28.83 -1.52
CA GLY A 186 0.25 28.51 -2.69
C GLY A 186 -0.44 27.15 -2.60
N TYR A 187 -0.43 26.50 -1.44
CA TYR A 187 -1.05 25.19 -1.28
C TYR A 187 -2.58 25.26 -1.36
N THR A 188 -3.16 24.26 -2.02
CA THR A 188 -4.61 24.11 -2.21
C THR A 188 -5.14 22.77 -1.72
N VAL A 189 -4.25 21.79 -1.55
CA VAL A 189 -4.53 20.42 -1.11
C VAL A 189 -3.96 20.18 0.28
N VAL A 190 -2.67 20.47 0.49
CA VAL A 190 -2.02 20.27 1.80
C VAL A 190 -2.59 21.26 2.82
N GLY A 191 -2.95 20.75 4.00
CA GLY A 191 -3.57 21.55 5.07
C GLY A 191 -5.10 21.60 5.01
N THR A 192 -5.72 21.01 3.98
CA THR A 192 -7.17 20.88 3.91
C THR A 192 -7.67 19.63 4.64
N SER A 193 -8.89 19.70 5.17
CA SER A 193 -9.57 18.53 5.75
C SER A 193 -10.12 17.64 4.63
N THR A 194 -9.42 16.54 4.35
CA THR A 194 -9.82 15.54 3.34
C THR A 194 -10.27 14.26 4.04
N PRO A 195 -11.35 13.59 3.60
CA PRO A 195 -11.71 12.27 4.11
C PRO A 195 -10.53 11.30 3.98
N ARG A 196 -10.22 10.61 5.06
CA ARG A 196 -9.08 9.68 5.10
C ARG A 196 -9.38 8.43 4.28
N VAL A 197 -8.56 8.18 3.26
CA VAL A 197 -8.79 7.10 2.28
C VAL A 197 -8.71 5.71 2.92
N GLU A 198 -7.87 5.55 3.94
CA GLU A 198 -7.62 4.26 4.58
C GLU A 198 -8.62 3.91 5.70
N VAL A 199 -9.39 4.88 6.19
CA VAL A 199 -10.29 4.68 7.35
C VAL A 199 -11.42 3.70 7.05
N PRO A 200 -12.17 3.79 5.92
CA PRO A 200 -13.26 2.86 5.63
C PRO A 200 -12.83 1.39 5.67
N ALA A 201 -11.71 1.04 5.03
CA ALA A 201 -11.22 -0.33 5.00
C ALA A 201 -10.77 -0.85 6.39
N LYS A 202 -10.25 0.04 7.25
CA LYS A 202 -9.87 -0.30 8.62
C LYS A 202 -11.06 -0.56 9.52
N VAL A 203 -12.06 0.32 9.50
CA VAL A 203 -13.24 0.20 10.38
C VAL A 203 -14.17 -0.92 9.96
N THR A 204 -14.17 -1.29 8.67
CA THR A 204 -14.94 -2.42 8.14
C THR A 204 -14.20 -3.76 8.22
N GLY A 205 -12.92 -3.77 8.64
CA GLY A 205 -12.13 -4.99 8.78
C GLY A 205 -11.77 -5.66 7.45
N VAL A 206 -11.84 -4.93 6.32
CA VAL A 206 -11.45 -5.45 4.99
C VAL A 206 -9.99 -5.89 4.99
N HIS A 207 -9.13 -5.18 5.72
CA HIS A 207 -7.75 -5.60 5.94
C HIS A 207 -7.62 -6.41 7.22
N ALA A 208 -7.03 -7.61 7.11
CA ALA A 208 -6.56 -8.34 8.27
C ALA A 208 -5.39 -7.57 8.87
N TYR A 209 -5.59 -7.03 10.07
CA TYR A 209 -4.46 -6.57 10.87
C TYR A 209 -3.52 -7.73 11.14
N VAL A 210 -2.21 -7.47 11.26
CA VAL A 210 -1.21 -8.53 11.47
C VAL A 210 -1.53 -9.41 12.68
N GLN A 211 -2.09 -8.83 13.75
CA GLN A 211 -2.54 -9.57 14.94
C GLN A 211 -3.70 -10.56 14.67
N ASN A 212 -4.43 -10.39 13.57
CA ASN A 212 -5.54 -11.25 13.16
C ASN A 212 -5.11 -12.33 12.17
N VAL A 213 -3.86 -12.31 11.67
CA VAL A 213 -3.35 -13.37 10.81
C VAL A 213 -3.36 -14.68 11.59
N ARG A 214 -3.87 -15.74 10.96
CA ARG A 214 -3.88 -17.12 11.48
C ARG A 214 -3.31 -18.03 10.40
N LEU A 215 -2.24 -18.76 10.74
CA LEU A 215 -1.65 -19.76 9.86
C LEU A 215 -2.00 -21.18 10.36
N PRO A 216 -2.10 -22.18 9.48
CA PRO A 216 -2.21 -23.58 9.90
C PRO A 216 -1.07 -23.95 10.86
N GLY A 217 -1.40 -24.44 12.05
CA GLY A 217 -0.42 -24.81 13.07
C GLY A 217 0.31 -23.63 13.73
N MET A 218 -0.21 -22.40 13.61
CA MET A 218 0.40 -21.23 14.23
C MET A 218 0.46 -21.38 15.76
N LEU A 219 1.66 -21.19 16.32
CA LEU A 219 1.88 -21.13 17.76
C LEU A 219 2.05 -19.67 18.21
N HIS A 220 1.77 -19.43 19.48
CA HIS A 220 1.83 -18.13 20.10
C HIS A 220 2.95 -18.07 21.14
N GLY A 221 3.89 -17.16 20.91
CA GLY A 221 4.99 -16.89 21.83
C GLY A 221 4.71 -15.73 22.78
N ARG A 222 5.15 -15.84 24.03
CA ARG A 222 5.24 -14.73 24.98
C ARG A 222 6.59 -14.73 25.67
N VAL A 223 7.19 -13.54 25.77
CA VAL A 223 8.42 -13.30 26.51
C VAL A 223 8.06 -13.10 27.98
N VAL A 224 8.70 -13.86 28.87
CA VAL A 224 8.68 -13.61 30.30
C VAL A 224 9.67 -12.49 30.57
N ARG A 225 9.16 -11.33 30.98
CA ARG A 225 10.00 -10.16 31.22
C ARG A 225 10.46 -10.15 32.67
N PRO A 226 11.73 -9.80 32.93
CA PRO A 226 12.22 -9.66 34.29
C PRO A 226 11.47 -8.55 35.03
N ALA A 227 11.31 -8.70 36.34
CA ALA A 227 10.67 -7.69 37.19
C ALA A 227 11.46 -6.37 37.23
N THR A 228 12.77 -6.42 37.01
CA THR A 228 13.68 -5.27 37.05
C THR A 228 14.66 -5.27 35.88
N ILE A 229 15.06 -4.07 35.44
CA ILE A 229 16.06 -3.89 34.39
C ILE A 229 17.41 -4.39 34.90
N GLY A 230 18.12 -5.17 34.07
CA GLY A 230 19.45 -5.71 34.39
C GLY A 230 19.43 -6.99 35.24
N ALA A 231 18.25 -7.57 35.51
CA ALA A 231 18.19 -8.87 36.16
C ALA A 231 18.69 -9.99 35.23
N HIS A 232 19.35 -10.99 35.83
CA HIS A 232 19.80 -12.20 35.15
C HIS A 232 18.97 -13.40 35.59
N VAL A 233 18.78 -14.35 34.68
CA VAL A 233 18.00 -15.57 34.95
C VAL A 233 18.92 -16.58 35.61
N GLU A 234 18.74 -16.79 36.92
CA GLU A 234 19.43 -17.86 37.64
C GLU A 234 18.86 -19.23 37.25
N ARG A 235 17.54 -19.39 37.42
CA ARG A 235 16.79 -20.62 37.15
C ARG A 235 15.41 -20.30 36.59
N VAL A 236 14.90 -21.18 35.73
CA VAL A 236 13.49 -21.17 35.29
C VAL A 236 12.82 -22.39 35.90
N ASP A 237 11.72 -22.17 36.64
CA ASP A 237 10.91 -23.25 37.20
C ASP A 237 9.70 -23.50 36.29
N ASP A 238 9.78 -24.51 35.45
CA ASP A 238 8.72 -24.82 34.48
C ASP A 238 7.65 -25.78 35.01
N ALA A 239 7.75 -26.20 36.28
CA ALA A 239 6.77 -27.11 36.87
C ALA A 239 5.33 -26.59 36.80
N PRO A 240 5.04 -25.29 37.03
CA PRO A 240 3.69 -24.73 36.90
C PRO A 240 3.10 -24.86 35.48
N LEU A 241 3.95 -24.94 34.45
CA LEU A 241 3.47 -25.01 33.07
C LEU A 241 2.85 -26.36 32.71
N ARG A 242 3.22 -27.43 33.43
CA ARG A 242 2.76 -28.80 33.13
C ARG A 242 1.25 -28.98 33.31
N SER A 243 0.63 -28.17 34.15
CA SER A 243 -0.82 -28.19 34.40
C SER A 243 -1.59 -27.25 33.47
N LEU A 244 -0.90 -26.41 32.68
CA LEU A 244 -1.54 -25.46 31.79
C LEU A 244 -1.82 -26.09 30.41
N PRO A 245 -3.02 -25.92 29.85
CA PRO A 245 -3.37 -26.50 28.57
C PRO A 245 -2.64 -25.80 27.42
N GLY A 246 -2.28 -26.57 26.40
CA GLY A 246 -1.71 -26.06 25.15
C GLY A 246 -0.33 -25.44 25.27
N VAL A 247 0.40 -25.67 26.38
CA VAL A 247 1.82 -25.36 26.45
C VAL A 247 2.57 -26.32 25.54
N VAL A 248 3.31 -25.75 24.59
CA VAL A 248 4.18 -26.52 23.68
C VAL A 248 5.60 -26.57 24.23
N GLN A 249 6.14 -25.43 24.66
CA GLN A 249 7.53 -25.36 25.10
C GLN A 249 7.80 -24.11 25.96
N ALA A 250 8.65 -24.27 26.99
CA ALA A 250 9.39 -23.16 27.59
C ALA A 250 10.79 -23.06 26.95
N VAL A 251 11.19 -21.85 26.57
CA VAL A 251 12.46 -21.55 25.90
C VAL A 251 13.30 -20.71 26.83
N ARG A 252 14.54 -21.12 27.07
CA ARG A 252 15.56 -20.31 27.75
C ARG A 252 16.76 -20.12 26.84
N MET A 253 17.18 -18.88 26.65
CA MET A 253 18.42 -18.51 25.95
C MET A 253 19.14 -17.44 26.77
N ALA A 254 20.12 -17.84 27.58
CA ALA A 254 20.73 -16.99 28.61
C ALA A 254 19.64 -16.36 29.50
N ASP A 255 19.51 -15.04 29.49
CA ASP A 255 18.50 -14.27 30.25
C ASP A 255 17.15 -14.13 29.53
N PHE A 256 17.05 -14.60 28.29
CA PHE A 256 15.79 -14.63 27.58
C PHE A 256 14.98 -15.86 28.01
N VAL A 257 13.77 -15.63 28.52
CA VAL A 257 12.79 -16.68 28.82
C VAL A 257 11.53 -16.41 28.03
N GLY A 258 11.00 -17.44 27.40
CA GLY A 258 9.73 -17.37 26.68
C GLY A 258 8.95 -18.66 26.78
N VAL A 259 7.65 -18.56 26.54
CA VAL A 259 6.75 -19.70 26.43
C VAL A 259 6.11 -19.71 25.06
N VAL A 260 5.87 -20.91 24.55
CA VAL A 260 5.20 -21.16 23.28
C VAL A 260 3.97 -22.01 23.57
N CYS A 261 2.81 -21.55 23.11
CA CYS A 261 1.54 -22.25 23.30
C CYS A 261 0.72 -22.32 22.00
N GLU A 262 -0.28 -23.20 21.97
CA GLU A 262 -1.19 -23.36 20.83
C GLU A 262 -2.10 -22.15 20.61
N ARG A 263 -2.44 -21.42 21.68
CA ARG A 263 -3.31 -20.24 21.64
C ARG A 263 -2.71 -19.03 22.36
N GLU A 264 -3.17 -17.85 21.97
CA GLU A 264 -2.65 -16.58 22.48
C GLU A 264 -2.85 -16.39 23.98
N GLU A 265 -4.05 -16.68 24.47
CA GLU A 265 -4.41 -16.56 25.89
C GLU A 265 -3.66 -17.58 26.76
N GLN A 266 -3.36 -18.76 26.21
CA GLN A 266 -2.53 -19.77 26.90
C GLN A 266 -1.11 -19.26 27.08
N ALA A 267 -0.51 -18.66 26.04
CA ALA A 267 0.82 -18.09 26.12
C ALA A 267 0.90 -16.95 27.14
N ILE A 268 -0.16 -16.14 27.28
CA ILE A 268 -0.24 -15.09 28.31
C ILE A 268 -0.24 -15.70 29.71
N HIS A 269 -1.12 -16.67 29.98
CA HIS A 269 -1.20 -17.32 31.30
C HIS A 269 0.08 -18.10 31.64
N ALA A 270 0.66 -18.79 30.67
CA ALA A 270 1.92 -19.51 30.83
C ALA A 270 3.07 -18.56 31.17
N ALA A 271 3.15 -17.39 30.51
CA ALA A 271 4.19 -16.41 30.81
C ALA A 271 4.03 -15.76 32.19
N GLN A 272 2.82 -15.70 32.73
CA GLN A 272 2.53 -15.18 34.08
C GLN A 272 2.79 -16.21 35.19
N ALA A 273 2.83 -17.50 34.83
CA ALA A 273 3.08 -18.59 35.76
C ALA A 273 4.58 -18.87 35.99
N LEU A 274 5.46 -18.19 35.23
CA LEU A 274 6.92 -18.21 35.35
C LEU A 274 7.42 -16.92 36.02
#